data_AF-E1ZVZ1-F1
#
_entry.id   AF-E1ZVZ1-F1
#
_cell.length_a   1.000
_cell.length_b   1.000
_cell.length_c   1.000
_cell.angle_alpha   90.00
_cell.angle_beta   90.00
_cell.angle_gamma   90.00
#
_symmetry.space_group_name_H-M   'P 1'
#
loop_
_entity.id
_entity.type
_entity.pdbx_description
1 polymer ?
#
loop_
_entity_poly.entity_id
_entity_poly.type
_entity_poly.pdbx_seq_one_letter_code
_entity_poly.pdbx_strand_id
1 'polypeptide(L)' 'FSIVEFEDGIQLIPTSWIFSDNKKCYWPYYKKQEKINQAIFNEEYPDNDKWSSYDILRIFGTA' A
#
# COMPACT_ATOMS: atom_id res chain seq x y z
N PHE A 1 -1.39 8.49 -6.42
CA PHE A 1 -0.43 7.62 -5.70
C PHE A 1 0.03 8.31 -4.42
N SER A 2 0.33 7.55 -3.37
CA SER A 2 0.76 8.05 -2.07
C SER A 2 2.10 7.46 -1.68
N ILE A 3 2.98 8.32 -1.15
CA ILE A 3 4.24 7.91 -0.57
C ILE A 3 4.00 7.67 0.92
N VAL A 4 4.16 6.43 1.35
CA VAL A 4 3.90 5.98 2.71
C VAL A 4 5.17 5.36 3.31
N GLU A 5 5.36 5.57 4.60
CA GLU A 5 6.44 5.02 5.42
C GLU A 5 5.90 3.87 6.24
N PHE A 6 6.54 2.72 6.13
CA PHE A 6 6.35 1.54 6.96
C PHE A 6 7.59 1.32 7.82
N GLU A 7 7.52 0.39 8.78
CA GLU A 7 8.67 0.00 9.58
C GLU A 7 9.85 -0.54 8.73
N ASP A 8 9.56 -1.13 7.58
CA ASP A 8 10.56 -1.68 6.67
C ASP A 8 11.21 -0.58 5.78
N GLY A 9 10.58 0.58 5.65
CA GLY A 9 11.03 1.69 4.81
C GLY A 9 9.89 2.42 4.10
N ILE A 10 10.23 3.20 3.09
CA ILE A 10 9.28 4.06 2.36
C ILE A 10 8.89 3.40 1.05
N GLN A 11 7.59 3.32 0.77
CA GLN A 11 7.06 2.82 -0.50
C GLN A 11 5.99 3.74 -1.10
N LEU A 12 5.86 3.69 -2.42
CA LEU A 12 4.81 4.37 -3.15
C LEU A 12 3.69 3.38 -3.45
N ILE A 13 2.47 3.65 -2.97
CA ILE A 13 1.28 2.82 -3.19
C ILE A 13 0.13 3.64 -3.77
N PRO A 14 -0.89 3.02 -4.36
CA PRO A 14 -2.11 3.72 -4.75
C PRO A 14 -2.82 4.31 -3.53
N THR A 15 -3.37 5.52 -3.67
CA THR A 15 -4.23 6.16 -2.66
C THR A 15 -5.42 5.27 -2.30
N SER A 16 -5.93 4.50 -3.26
CA SER A 16 -7.03 3.55 -3.07
C SER A 16 -6.73 2.43 -2.07
N TRP A 17 -5.45 2.17 -1.76
CA TRP A 17 -5.06 1.16 -0.78
C TRP A 17 -5.06 1.71 0.64
N ILE A 18 -5.06 3.03 0.80
CA ILE A 18 -5.01 3.67 2.10
C ILE A 18 -6.42 3.70 2.67
N PHE A 19 -6.55 3.28 3.93
CA PHE A 19 -7.82 3.40 4.65
C PHE A 19 -8.15 4.86 4.91
N SER A 20 -9.43 5.16 5.13
CA SER A 20 -9.89 6.53 5.45
C SER A 20 -9.19 7.15 6.68
N ASP A 21 -8.68 6.32 7.60
CA ASP A 21 -7.94 6.78 8.78
C ASP A 21 -6.49 7.24 8.45
N ASN A 22 -5.98 6.99 7.24
CA ASN A 22 -4.61 7.28 6.80
C ASN A 22 -3.48 6.69 7.68
N LYS A 23 -3.83 5.86 8.66
CA LYS A 23 -2.88 5.11 9.50
C LYS A 23 -2.67 3.68 9.06
N LYS A 24 -3.49 3.19 8.13
CA LYS A 24 -3.40 1.83 7.63
C LYS A 24 -3.54 1.81 6.12
N CYS A 25 -2.91 0.83 5.47
CA CYS A 25 -3.20 0.50 4.09
C CYS A 25 -3.39 -1.01 3.93
N TYR A 26 -4.06 -1.37 2.86
CA TYR A 26 -4.04 -2.71 2.33
C TYR A 26 -2.71 -2.98 1.61
N TRP A 27 -2.11 -4.13 1.90
CA TRP A 27 -0.90 -4.59 1.25
C TRP A 27 -1.12 -6.00 0.69
N PRO A 28 -0.74 -6.23 -0.56
CA PRO A 28 -0.91 -7.55 -1.17
C PRO A 28 0.02 -8.58 -0.51
N TYR A 29 -0.46 -9.80 -0.34
CA TYR A 29 0.30 -10.93 0.26
C TYR A 29 1.46 -11.45 -0.62
N TYR A 30 1.74 -10.80 -1.75
CA TYR A 30 2.75 -11.24 -2.69
C TYR A 30 4.15 -11.17 -2.06
N LYS A 31 4.88 -12.28 -2.08
CA LYS A 31 6.29 -12.32 -1.65
C LYS A 31 7.26 -11.73 -2.67
N LYS A 32 6.83 -11.57 -3.93
CA LYS A 32 7.67 -11.05 -5.02
C LYS A 32 7.45 -9.55 -5.17
N GLN A 33 8.52 -8.76 -5.05
CA GLN A 33 8.48 -7.32 -5.30
C GLN A 33 7.95 -6.98 -6.70
N GLU A 34 8.26 -7.78 -7.73
CA GLU A 34 7.71 -7.58 -9.08
C GLU A 34 6.19 -7.62 -9.11
N LYS A 35 5.57 -8.53 -8.35
CA LYS A 35 4.11 -8.66 -8.23
C LYS A 35 3.51 -7.48 -7.47
N ILE A 36 4.16 -7.06 -6.38
CA ILE A 36 3.75 -5.88 -5.61
C ILE A 36 3.80 -4.64 -6.51
N ASN A 37 4.91 -4.43 -7.22
CA ASN A 37 5.07 -3.32 -8.15
C ASN A 37 4.04 -3.37 -9.28
N GLN A 38 3.73 -4.55 -9.82
CA GLN A 38 2.65 -4.71 -10.79
C GLN A 38 1.28 -4.35 -10.18
N ALA A 39 0.98 -4.79 -8.97
CA ALA A 39 -0.28 -4.45 -8.31
C ALA A 39 -0.40 -2.94 -8.05
N ILE A 40 0.69 -2.30 -7.61
CA ILE A 40 0.77 -0.84 -7.46
C ILE A 40 0.56 -0.16 -8.82
N PHE A 41 1.29 -0.58 -9.85
CA PHE A 41 1.24 0.01 -11.18
C PHE A 41 -0.13 -0.15 -11.85
N ASN A 42 -0.79 -1.28 -11.63
CA ASN A 42 -2.15 -1.53 -12.13
C ASN A 42 -3.24 -0.94 -11.21
N GLU A 43 -2.86 -0.27 -10.12
CA GLU A 43 -3.78 0.26 -9.10
C GLU A 43 -4.81 -0.79 -8.66
N GLU A 44 -4.33 -2.03 -8.47
CA GLU A 44 -5.20 -3.18 -8.22
C GLU A 44 -6.07 -2.92 -6.98
N TYR A 45 -7.37 -3.16 -7.07
CA TYR A 45 -8.23 -2.89 -5.93
C TYR A 45 -7.92 -3.86 -4.79
N PRO A 46 -7.75 -3.35 -3.56
CA PRO A 46 -7.42 -4.21 -2.43
C PRO A 46 -8.55 -5.19 -2.16
N ASP A 47 -8.21 -6.47 -2.17
CA ASP A 47 -9.16 -7.55 -1.93
C ASP A 47 -9.12 -7.91 -0.44
N ASN A 48 -10.18 -7.54 0.30
CA ASN A 48 -10.22 -7.63 1.76
C ASN A 48 -10.06 -9.07 2.30
N ASP A 49 -10.23 -10.09 1.45
CA ASP A 49 -10.07 -11.50 1.82
C ASP A 49 -8.61 -12.00 1.69
N LYS A 50 -7.84 -11.41 0.76
CA LYS A 50 -6.46 -11.85 0.43
C LYS A 50 -5.39 -10.87 0.88
N TRP A 51 -5.72 -9.60 1.04
CA TRP A 51 -4.75 -8.56 1.34
C TRP A 51 -4.69 -8.32 2.84
N SER A 52 -3.48 -8.11 3.33
CA SER A 52 -3.23 -7.85 4.74
C SER A 52 -3.22 -6.35 4.98
N SER A 53 -3.77 -5.89 6.10
CA SER A 53 -3.65 -4.50 6.52
C SER A 53 -2.33 -4.27 7.23
N TYR A 54 -1.59 -3.24 6.83
CA TYR A 54 -0.37 -2.79 7.50
C TYR A 54 -0.56 -1.37 8.06
N ASP A 55 0.06 -1.11 9.20
CA ASP A 55 0.12 0.23 9.79
C ASP A 55 1.14 1.09 9.03
N ILE A 56 0.69 2.29 8.66
CA ILE A 56 1.49 3.33 8.04
C ILE A 56 2.02 4.21 9.17
N LEU A 57 3.35 4.33 9.26
CA LEU A 57 4.00 5.25 10.19
C LEU A 57 3.76 6.70 9.79
N ARG A 58 3.91 6.99 8.49
CA ARG A 58 3.80 8.36 7.97
C ARG A 58 3.44 8.39 6.50
N ILE A 59 2.68 9.40 6.09
CA ILE A 59 2.43 9.69 4.66
C ILE A 59 3.24 10.94 4.31
N PHE A 60 4.12 10.83 3.32
CA PHE A 60 4.97 11.94 2.86
C PHE A 60 4.26 12.86 1.87
N GLY A 61 3.35 12.31 1.07
CA GLY A 61 2.59 13.09 0.11
C GLY A 61 1.74 12.21 -0.78
N THR A 62 0.67 12.80 -1.30
CA THR A 62 -0.24 12.21 -2.26
C THR A 62 -0.18 13.04 -3.55
N ALA A 63 0.08 12.37 -4.67
CA ALA A 63 0.07 12.95 -6.01
C ALA A 63 -1.20 12.54 -6.76
#